data_AF-B7BAB1-F1
#
_entry.id   AF-B7BAB1-F1
#
_cell.length_a   1.000
_cell.length_b   1.000
_cell.length_c   1.000
_cell.angle_alpha   90.00
_cell.angle_beta   90.00
_cell.angle_gamma   90.00
#
_symmetry.space_group_name_H-M   'P 1'
#
loop_
_entity.id
_entity.type
_entity.pdbx_description
1 polymer ?
#
loop_
_entity_poly.entity_id
_entity_poly.type
_entity_poly.pdbx_seq_one_letter_code
_entity_poly.pdbx_strand_id
1 'polypeptide(L)' 'MEGAHCFGHNRHSIGICYEGGLDGEGLPRDTRTPAQKAALTQLLQELGRQFPAALTVGHCDLNPKRPALRSTR' A
#
# COMPACT_ATOMS: atom_id res chain seq x y z
N MET A 1 -18.91 -5.20 6.27
CA MET A 1 -18.58 -3.81 6.63
C MET A 1 -17.45 -3.37 5.72
N GLU A 2 -17.51 -2.18 5.15
CA GLU A 2 -16.47 -1.67 4.25
C GLU A 2 -15.40 -0.90 5.03
N GLY A 3 -14.15 -0.91 4.53
CA GLY A 3 -13.07 -0.09 5.08
C GLY A 3 -13.21 1.40 4.71
N ALA A 4 -12.32 2.23 5.25
CA ALA A 4 -12.24 3.66 4.95
C ALA A 4 -10.79 4.09 4.66
N HIS A 5 -10.13 3.38 3.74
CA HIS A 5 -8.68 3.51 3.46
C HIS A 5 -8.34 4.14 2.11
N CYS A 6 -9.23 4.06 1.12
CA CYS A 6 -9.02 4.65 -0.21
C CYS A 6 -10.35 5.01 -0.87
N PHE A 7 -10.58 6.31 -1.05
CA PHE A 7 -11.80 6.81 -1.67
C PHE A 7 -12.00 6.21 -3.06
N GLY A 8 -13.20 5.70 -3.33
CA GLY A 8 -13.54 4.99 -4.59
C GLY A 8 -13.15 3.50 -4.61
N HIS A 9 -12.29 3.04 -3.70
CA HIS A 9 -11.75 1.67 -3.68
C HIS A 9 -12.10 0.86 -2.42
N ASN A 10 -12.68 1.48 -1.39
CA ASN A 10 -13.01 0.84 -0.11
C ASN A 10 -13.80 -0.47 -0.21
N ARG A 11 -14.74 -0.58 -1.17
CA ARG A 11 -15.64 -1.73 -1.31
C ARG A 11 -14.99 -2.99 -1.92
N HIS A 12 -13.84 -2.85 -2.59
CA HIS A 12 -13.26 -3.92 -3.42
C HIS A 12 -11.73 -4.01 -3.28
N SER A 13 -11.16 -3.45 -2.21
CA SER A 13 -9.73 -3.52 -1.94
C SER A 13 -9.45 -3.73 -0.46
N ILE A 14 -8.26 -4.26 -0.16
CA ILE A 14 -7.74 -4.41 1.20
C ILE A 14 -6.69 -3.31 1.40
N GLY A 15 -6.90 -2.45 2.39
CA GLY A 15 -5.94 -1.43 2.78
C GLY A 15 -4.92 -2.00 3.76
N ILE A 16 -3.62 -1.88 3.46
CA ILE A 16 -2.52 -2.27 4.35
C ILE A 16 -1.70 -1.01 4.65
N CYS A 17 -1.53 -0.70 5.93
CA CYS A 17 -0.72 0.41 6.40
C CYS A 17 0.48 -0.12 7.19
N TYR A 18 1.61 0.57 7.08
CA TYR A 18 2.73 0.40 8.01
C TYR A 18 2.88 1.70 8.81
N GLU A 19 3.32 1.56 10.05
CA GLU A 19 3.58 2.73 10.91
C GLU A 19 4.85 3.45 10.48
N GLY A 20 4.75 4.77 10.29
CA GLY A 20 5.82 5.65 9.83
C GLY A 20 5.48 6.35 8.51
N GLY A 21 6.50 6.55 7.67
CA GLY A 21 6.37 7.23 6.38
C GLY A 21 6.86 8.67 6.35
N LEU A 22 7.25 9.24 7.49
CA LEU A 22 7.83 10.59 7.60
C LEU A 22 9.21 10.56 8.28
N ASP A 23 10.06 11.55 8.00
CA ASP A 23 11.28 11.84 8.75
C ASP A 23 11.03 12.81 9.93
N GLY A 24 12.11 13.28 10.57
CA GLY A 24 12.02 14.15 11.76
C GLY A 24 11.46 15.54 11.45
N GLU A 25 11.50 15.93 10.19
CA GLU A 25 11.02 17.17 9.62
C GLU A 25 9.60 17.04 9.06
N GLY A 26 9.01 15.85 9.13
CA GLY A 26 7.66 15.57 8.63
C GLY A 26 7.57 15.40 7.12
N LEU A 27 8.69 15.19 6.43
CA LEU A 27 8.73 14.95 4.98
C LEU A 27 8.60 13.46 4.65
N PRO A 28 8.00 13.09 3.50
CA PRO A 28 7.84 11.69 3.11
C PRO A 28 9.18 10.93 3.02
N ARG A 29 9.32 9.85 3.78
CA ARG A 29 10.50 8.99 3.80
C ARG A 29 10.14 7.53 4.04
N ASP A 30 10.84 6.62 3.39
CA ASP A 30 10.71 5.18 3.72
C ASP A 30 11.38 4.92 5.07
N THR A 31 10.57 4.80 6.11
CA THR A 31 11.00 4.49 7.48
C THR A 31 10.61 3.08 7.92
N ARG A 32 10.23 2.20 6.98
CA ARG A 32 9.89 0.81 7.31
C ARG A 32 11.07 0.09 7.94
N THR A 33 10.83 -0.54 9.07
CA THR A 33 11.82 -1.41 9.72
C THR A 33 11.99 -2.72 8.94
N PRO A 34 13.12 -3.43 9.09
CA PRO A 34 13.30 -4.75 8.49
C PRO A 34 12.18 -5.75 8.86
N ALA A 35 11.72 -5.71 10.11
CA ALA A 35 10.62 -6.55 10.58
C ALA A 35 9.28 -6.20 9.90
N GLN A 36 8.96 -4.90 9.75
CA GLN A 36 7.79 -4.46 9.00
C GLN A 36 7.87 -4.91 7.53
N LYS A 37 9.03 -4.80 6.89
CA LYS A 37 9.22 -5.27 5.51
C LYS A 37 8.98 -6.77 5.39
N ALA A 38 9.55 -7.57 6.28
CA ALA A 38 9.34 -9.02 6.30
C ALA A 38 7.85 -9.38 6.51
N ALA A 39 7.19 -8.75 7.48
CA ALA A 39 5.77 -8.97 7.75
C ALA A 39 4.88 -8.58 6.56
N LEU A 40 5.15 -7.43 5.92
CA LEU A 40 4.43 -7.00 4.72
C LEU A 40 4.62 -7.98 3.57
N THR A 41 5.85 -8.45 3.32
CA THR A 41 6.12 -9.43 2.27
C THR A 41 5.35 -10.72 2.51
N GLN A 42 5.35 -11.24 3.75
CA GLN A 42 4.61 -12.46 4.09
C GLN A 42 3.10 -12.27 3.87
N LEU A 43 2.54 -11.15 4.35
CA LEU A 43 1.13 -10.84 4.21
C LEU A 43 0.72 -10.72 2.73
N LEU A 44 1.52 -10.05 1.91
CA LEU A 44 1.25 -9.91 0.48
C LEU A 44 1.30 -11.26 -0.25
N GLN A 45 2.22 -12.15 0.12
CA GLN A 45 2.26 -13.50 -0.45
C GLN A 45 1.03 -14.32 -0.08
N GLU A 46 0.59 -14.23 1.18
CA GLU A 46 -0.61 -14.93 1.64
C GLU A 46 -1.87 -14.41 0.94
N LEU A 47 -2.05 -13.08 0.89
CA LEU A 47 -3.18 -12.46 0.19
C LEU A 47 -3.13 -12.74 -1.32
N GLY A 48 -1.95 -12.76 -1.94
CA GLY A 48 -1.78 -13.11 -3.34
C GLY A 48 -2.19 -14.55 -3.66
N ARG A 49 -2.00 -15.48 -2.71
CA ARG A 49 -2.53 -16.86 -2.85
C ARG A 49 -4.05 -16.92 -2.69
N GLN A 50 -4.61 -16.13 -1.77
CA GLN A 50 -6.07 -16.08 -1.54
C GLN A 50 -6.81 -15.36 -2.66
N PHE A 51 -6.21 -14.33 -3.25
CA PHE A 51 -6.80 -13.46 -4.27
C PHE A 51 -5.88 -13.35 -5.50
N PRO A 52 -5.73 -14.41 -6.32
CA PRO A 52 -4.75 -14.47 -7.40
C PRO A 52 -4.96 -13.45 -8.52
N ALA A 53 -6.18 -12.89 -8.66
CA ALA A 53 -6.49 -11.84 -9.63
C ALA A 53 -6.31 -10.41 -9.06
N ALA A 54 -5.97 -10.27 -7.77
CA ALA A 54 -5.81 -8.96 -7.15
C ALA A 54 -4.50 -8.27 -7.60
N LEU A 55 -4.57 -6.96 -7.77
CA LEU A 55 -3.41 -6.13 -8.07
C LEU A 55 -2.85 -5.54 -6.76
N THR A 56 -1.53 -5.62 -6.59
CA THR A 56 -0.82 -4.91 -5.51
C THR A 56 -0.38 -3.55 -6.04
N VAL A 57 -0.88 -2.47 -5.43
CA VAL A 57 -0.63 -1.09 -5.85
C VAL A 57 -0.35 -0.20 -4.64
N GLY A 58 0.40 0.88 -4.84
CA GLY A 58 0.54 1.91 -3.80
C GLY A 58 -0.69 2.82 -3.76
N HIS A 59 -1.05 3.32 -2.58
CA HIS A 59 -2.15 4.30 -2.45
C HIS A 59 -1.91 5.56 -3.33
N CYS A 60 -0.64 5.96 -3.49
CA CYS A 60 -0.22 7.05 -4.37
C CYS A 60 -0.55 6.79 -5.86
N ASP A 61 -0.60 5.53 -6.30
CA ASP A 61 -0.88 5.15 -7.69
C ASP A 61 -2.36 5.25 -8.03
N LEU A 62 -3.23 5.27 -7.01
CA LEU A 62 -4.68 5.40 -7.13
C LEU A 62 -5.15 6.86 -7.11
N ASN A 63 -4.22 7.82 -7.02
CA ASN A 63 -4.55 9.24 -7.05
C ASN A 63 -4.79 9.70 -8.51
N PRO A 64 -6.02 10.07 -8.90
CA PRO A 64 -6.36 10.42 -10.28
C PRO A 64 -5.67 11.72 -10.77
N LYS A 65 -5.15 12.54 -9.85
CA LYS A 65 -4.46 13.81 -10.19
C LYS A 65 -2.95 13.63 -10.42
N ARG A 66 -2.41 12.41 -10.25
CA ARG A 66 -0.99 12.15 -10.42
C ARG A 66 -0.73 11.70 -11.87
N PRO A 67 0.21 12.32 -12.62
CA PRO A 67 0.58 11.80 -13.93
C PRO A 67 1.14 10.38 -13.75
N ALA A 68 0.72 9.46 -14.61
CA ALA A 68 1.11 8.05 -14.59
C ALA A 68 2.62 7.92 -14.86
N LEU A 69 3.46 8.16 -13.86
CA LEU A 69 4.80 7.62 -13.84
C LEU A 69 4.63 6.10 -13.74
N ARG A 70 5.01 5.40 -14.81
CA ARG A 70 5.11 3.93 -14.81
C ARG A 70 5.93 3.54 -13.58
N SER A 71 5.26 3.01 -12.56
CA SER A 71 5.92 2.47 -11.39
C SER A 71 6.61 1.18 -11.82
N THR A 72 7.85 1.29 -12.30
CA THR A 72 8.81 0.19 -12.31
C THR A 72 9.46 0.17 -10.94
N ARG A 73 8.76 -0.37 -9.95
CA ARG A 73 9.33 -0.78 -8.67
C ARG A 73 8.77 -2.13 -8.26
#